data_AF-A0A2D9SB04-F1
#
_entry.id   AF-A0A2D9SB04-F1
#
_cell.length_a   1.000
_cell.length_b   1.000
_cell.length_c   1.000
_cell.angle_alpha   90.00
_cell.angle_beta   90.00
_cell.angle_gamma   90.00
#
_symmetry.space_group_name_H-M   'P 1'
#
loop_
_entity.id
_entity.type
_entity.pdbx_description
1 polymer ?
#
loop_
_entity_poly.entity_id
_entity_poly.type
_entity_poly.pdbx_seq_one_letter_code
_entity_poly.pdbx_strand_id
1 'polypeptide(L)'
;MTKQNEEKIISEVIDDSNHELNLKGADLLIHTKKLPQRLHRLAFLPWYECWTQQLKTEKKSEHTIRSYVVAAKTFTTTTLPNEEILSWDEIKEIQVSELFNRSNPNNGRVDAWLNTIGDLRPATINARIAAITHLLKWMGYAIPEWIQRPARSRSLPRTLGKNDLQKVRLAAIRSEDPIAFPIITMMLDTGLRCSEICNLDLDDVDLEDLSALVIGGKGEKDRTVLFTNATLDALDAWRPIRNARLKNCIREED
;
A
#
# COMPACT_ATOMS: atom_id res chain seq x y z
N MET A 1 -44.93 -28.72 -40.24
CA MET A 1 -44.15 -27.48 -40.51
C MET A 1 -42.91 -27.49 -39.62
N THR A 2 -42.21 -28.63 -39.50
CA THR A 2 -41.17 -29.20 -40.39
C THR A 2 -39.93 -28.33 -40.50
N LYS A 3 -38.87 -28.77 -39.80
CA LYS A 3 -37.40 -28.61 -39.87
C LYS A 3 -36.74 -27.64 -40.88
N GLN A 4 -37.42 -27.20 -41.94
CA GLN A 4 -36.95 -26.22 -42.91
C GLN A 4 -36.94 -24.77 -42.39
N ASN A 5 -37.71 -24.44 -41.35
CA ASN A 5 -37.69 -23.08 -40.78
C ASN A 5 -36.55 -22.85 -39.76
N GLU A 6 -35.98 -23.91 -39.16
CA GLU A 6 -34.81 -23.78 -38.28
C GLU A 6 -33.52 -23.66 -39.09
N GLU A 7 -33.41 -24.35 -40.23
CA GLU A 7 -32.25 -24.22 -41.14
C GLU A 7 -32.16 -22.83 -41.78
N LYS A 8 -33.29 -22.14 -41.99
CA LYS A 8 -33.32 -20.81 -42.60
C LYS A 8 -32.83 -19.70 -41.66
N ILE A 9 -33.09 -19.83 -40.36
CA ILE A 9 -32.59 -18.91 -39.33
C ILE A 9 -31.10 -19.13 -39.08
N ILE A 10 -30.61 -20.37 -39.22
CA ILE A 10 -29.18 -20.68 -39.12
C ILE A 10 -28.42 -20.20 -40.37
N SER A 11 -29.03 -20.19 -41.56
CA SER A 11 -28.39 -19.67 -42.77
C SER A 11 -28.31 -18.13 -42.85
N GLU A 12 -29.20 -17.39 -42.18
CA GLU A 12 -29.18 -15.92 -42.17
C GLU A 12 -28.30 -15.32 -41.05
N VAL A 13 -27.87 -16.12 -40.07
CA VAL A 13 -27.00 -15.66 -38.95
C VAL A 13 -25.50 -15.93 -39.20
N ILE A 14 -25.16 -16.63 -40.29
CA ILE A 14 -23.77 -16.98 -40.62
C ILE A 14 -23.07 -15.90 -41.50
N ASP A 15 -23.79 -14.89 -41.99
CA ASP A 15 -23.24 -13.93 -42.97
C ASP A 15 -22.65 -12.62 -42.40
N ASP A 16 -22.45 -12.50 -41.08
CA ASP A 16 -21.98 -11.22 -40.49
C ASP A 16 -20.85 -11.34 -39.45
N SER A 17 -20.07 -12.43 -39.49
CA SER A 17 -18.93 -12.60 -38.56
C SER A 17 -17.64 -13.11 -39.19
N ASN A 18 -17.43 -12.80 -40.47
CA ASN A 18 -16.10 -12.83 -41.07
C ASN A 18 -15.56 -11.41 -41.26
N HIS A 19 -15.34 -10.71 -40.13
CA HIS A 19 -14.25 -9.73 -40.09
C HIS A 19 -12.93 -10.51 -40.02
N GLU A 20 -12.63 -11.28 -41.06
CA GLU A 20 -11.27 -11.75 -41.32
C GLU A 20 -10.43 -10.49 -41.46
N LEU A 21 -9.66 -10.19 -40.41
CA LEU A 21 -8.56 -9.24 -40.44
C LEU A 21 -7.53 -9.79 -41.45
N ASN A 22 -7.79 -9.55 -42.73
CA ASN A 22 -6.90 -9.82 -43.84
C ASN A 22 -5.75 -8.79 -43.80
N LEU A 23 -4.97 -8.85 -42.73
CA LEU A 23 -3.77 -8.07 -42.51
C LEU A 23 -2.71 -8.64 -43.45
N LYS A 24 -2.43 -7.93 -44.54
CA LYS A 24 -1.32 -8.29 -45.43
C LYS A 24 -0.05 -8.39 -44.59
N GLY A 25 0.79 -9.40 -44.84
CA GLY A 25 2.04 -9.60 -44.08
C GLY A 25 2.94 -8.36 -44.02
N ALA A 26 2.83 -7.45 -44.98
CA ALA A 26 3.49 -6.14 -44.99
C ALA A 26 2.97 -5.18 -43.89
N ASP A 27 1.66 -5.11 -43.67
CA ASP A 27 1.05 -4.24 -42.64
C ASP A 27 1.39 -4.76 -41.23
N LEU A 28 1.39 -6.09 -41.06
CA LEU A 28 1.91 -6.77 -39.86
C LEU A 28 3.35 -6.38 -39.57
N LEU A 29 4.23 -6.38 -40.57
CA LEU A 29 5.64 -6.04 -40.41
C LEU A 29 5.88 -4.55 -40.10
N ILE A 30 5.06 -3.65 -40.66
CA ILE A 30 5.19 -2.20 -40.42
C ILE A 30 4.75 -1.86 -38.98
N HIS A 31 3.61 -2.37 -38.52
CA HIS A 31 3.06 -2.06 -37.20
C HIS A 31 3.81 -2.73 -36.04
N THR A 32 4.53 -3.83 -36.29
CA THR A 32 5.23 -4.60 -35.24
C THR A 32 6.74 -4.34 -35.16
N LYS A 33 7.33 -3.60 -36.12
CA LYS A 33 8.79 -3.46 -36.25
C LYS A 33 9.50 -2.95 -34.98
N LYS A 34 8.83 -2.12 -34.18
CA LYS A 34 9.36 -1.57 -32.91
C LYS A 34 8.76 -2.24 -31.67
N LEU A 35 7.73 -3.06 -31.84
CA LEU A 35 7.05 -3.74 -30.74
C LEU A 35 7.87 -4.97 -30.31
N PRO A 36 7.98 -5.26 -29.01
CA PRO A 36 8.62 -6.49 -28.55
C PRO A 36 7.96 -7.75 -29.14
N GLN A 37 8.77 -8.75 -29.48
CA GLN A 37 8.32 -9.99 -30.13
C GLN A 37 7.18 -10.69 -29.37
N ARG A 38 7.21 -10.65 -28.03
CA ARG A 38 6.16 -11.22 -27.17
C ARG A 38 4.78 -10.56 -27.35
N LEU A 39 4.71 -9.33 -27.85
CA LEU A 39 3.48 -8.58 -28.07
C LEU A 39 3.01 -8.63 -29.53
N HIS A 40 3.78 -9.21 -30.46
CA HIS A 40 3.40 -9.26 -31.89
C HIS A 40 2.03 -9.92 -32.11
N ARG A 41 1.71 -10.97 -31.36
CA ARG A 41 0.41 -11.66 -31.41
C ARG A 41 -0.75 -10.82 -30.86
N LEU A 42 -0.45 -9.86 -29.99
CA LEU A 42 -1.42 -8.97 -29.36
C LEU A 42 -1.53 -7.62 -30.11
N ALA A 43 -0.70 -7.39 -31.13
CA ALA A 43 -0.50 -6.09 -31.75
C ALA A 43 -1.79 -5.43 -32.26
N PHE A 44 -2.75 -6.24 -32.73
CA PHE A 44 -4.03 -5.80 -33.30
C PHE A 44 -5.21 -5.96 -32.35
N LEU A 45 -4.99 -6.51 -31.16
CA LEU A 45 -6.04 -6.66 -30.15
C LEU A 45 -6.19 -5.37 -29.35
N PRO A 46 -7.38 -5.13 -28.75
CA PRO A 46 -7.59 -4.03 -27.82
C PRO A 46 -6.62 -4.11 -26.65
N TRP A 47 -5.84 -3.05 -26.42
CA TRP A 47 -4.80 -3.08 -25.39
C TRP A 47 -5.38 -3.21 -23.97
N TYR A 48 -6.55 -2.61 -23.72
CA TYR A 48 -7.11 -2.49 -22.38
C TYR A 48 -7.46 -3.86 -21.81
N GLU A 49 -8.16 -4.68 -22.61
CA GLU A 49 -8.46 -6.06 -22.24
C GLU A 49 -7.18 -6.89 -22.09
N CYS A 50 -6.26 -6.80 -23.05
CA CYS A 50 -4.99 -7.52 -23.00
C CYS A 50 -4.20 -7.23 -21.71
N TRP A 51 -4.08 -5.95 -21.35
CA TRP A 51 -3.36 -5.54 -20.15
C TRP A 51 -4.12 -5.89 -18.86
N THR A 52 -5.44 -5.76 -18.85
CA THR A 52 -6.26 -6.12 -17.69
C THR A 52 -6.20 -7.63 -17.40
N GLN A 53 -6.19 -8.46 -18.44
CA GLN A 53 -5.98 -9.91 -18.29
C GLN A 53 -4.56 -10.26 -17.81
N GLN A 54 -3.55 -9.50 -18.22
CA GLN A 54 -2.20 -9.63 -17.67
C GLN A 54 -2.19 -9.37 -16.16
N LEU A 55 -2.83 -8.30 -15.68
CA LEU A 55 -2.91 -7.98 -14.25
C LEU A 55 -3.62 -9.08 -13.45
N LYS A 56 -4.68 -9.68 -14.02
CA LYS A 56 -5.38 -10.81 -13.40
C LYS A 56 -4.50 -12.07 -13.33
N THR A 57 -3.78 -12.37 -14.41
CA THR A 57 -2.82 -13.51 -14.46
C THR A 57 -1.71 -13.37 -13.42
N GLU A 58 -1.28 -12.14 -13.13
CA GLU A 58 -0.33 -11.82 -12.06
C GLU A 58 -0.94 -11.85 -10.64
N LYS A 59 -2.21 -12.24 -10.52
CA LYS A 59 -2.95 -12.32 -9.25
C LYS A 59 -3.01 -10.99 -8.49
N LYS A 60 -3.05 -9.85 -9.20
CA LYS A 60 -3.31 -8.55 -8.56
C LYS A 60 -4.74 -8.54 -8.00
N SER A 61 -4.93 -7.91 -6.84
CA SER A 61 -6.27 -7.76 -6.25
C SER A 61 -7.19 -6.90 -7.13
N GLU A 62 -8.50 -7.10 -7.06
CA GLU A 62 -9.46 -6.26 -7.79
C GLU A 62 -9.29 -4.77 -7.48
N HIS A 63 -9.01 -4.44 -6.22
CA HIS A 63 -8.77 -3.07 -5.80
C HIS A 63 -7.52 -2.48 -6.49
N THR A 64 -6.44 -3.27 -6.57
CA THR A 64 -5.21 -2.88 -7.28
C THR A 64 -5.48 -2.69 -8.77
N ILE A 65 -6.23 -3.60 -9.40
CA ILE A 65 -6.58 -3.50 -10.83
C ILE A 65 -7.37 -2.21 -11.09
N ARG A 66 -8.42 -1.93 -10.29
CA ARG A 66 -9.19 -0.68 -10.41
C ARG A 66 -8.30 0.55 -10.26
N SER A 67 -7.41 0.57 -9.27
CA SER A 67 -6.45 1.65 -9.07
C SER A 67 -5.52 1.84 -10.28
N TYR A 68 -5.05 0.74 -10.88
CA TYR A 68 -4.18 0.76 -12.05
C TYR A 68 -4.91 1.27 -13.29
N VAL A 69 -6.15 0.84 -13.50
CA VAL A 69 -7.00 1.31 -14.60
C VAL A 69 -7.26 2.81 -14.51
N VAL A 70 -7.52 3.35 -13.31
CA VAL A 70 -7.69 4.80 -13.13
C VAL A 70 -6.42 5.56 -13.55
N ALA A 71 -5.24 5.07 -13.16
CA ALA A 71 -3.99 5.69 -13.57
C ALA A 71 -3.78 5.58 -15.09
N ALA A 72 -3.97 4.40 -15.67
CA ALA A 72 -3.82 4.16 -17.10
C ALA A 72 -4.76 5.05 -17.91
N LYS A 73 -6.04 5.15 -17.52
CA LYS A 73 -7.02 6.08 -18.13
C LYS A 73 -6.48 7.49 -18.18
N THR A 74 -6.07 8.06 -17.04
CA THR A 74 -5.56 9.44 -17.00
C THR A 74 -4.32 9.64 -17.88
N PHE A 75 -3.43 8.65 -17.95
CA PHE A 75 -2.22 8.71 -18.75
C PHE A 75 -2.49 8.61 -20.25
N THR A 76 -3.32 7.66 -20.67
CA THR A 76 -3.60 7.45 -22.10
C THR A 76 -4.49 8.54 -22.70
N THR A 77 -5.37 9.15 -21.89
CA THR A 77 -6.19 10.31 -22.28
C THR A 77 -5.43 11.63 -22.24
N THR A 78 -4.23 11.70 -21.63
CA THR A 78 -3.42 12.92 -21.65
C THR A 78 -3.02 13.22 -23.09
N THR A 79 -3.38 14.40 -23.60
CA THR A 79 -3.09 14.80 -24.99
C THR A 79 -1.82 15.64 -25.07
N LEU A 80 -1.08 15.47 -26.16
CA LEU A 80 0.03 16.34 -26.53
C LEU A 80 -0.46 17.39 -27.56
N PRO A 81 0.24 18.54 -27.74
CA PRO A 81 -0.23 19.65 -28.57
C PRO A 81 -0.60 19.29 -30.02
N ASN A 82 -0.04 18.21 -30.58
CA ASN A 82 -0.26 17.77 -31.96
C ASN A 82 -1.13 16.51 -32.07
N GLU A 83 -1.89 16.17 -31.02
CA GLU A 83 -2.72 14.97 -30.98
C GLU A 83 -4.20 15.27 -30.89
N GLU A 84 -5.00 14.37 -31.45
CA GLU A 84 -6.45 14.40 -31.28
C GLU A 84 -6.85 14.05 -29.84
N ILE A 85 -7.92 14.71 -29.38
CA ILE A 85 -8.52 14.44 -28.08
C ILE A 85 -9.42 13.22 -28.24
N LEU A 86 -8.98 12.10 -27.68
CA LEU A 86 -9.74 10.85 -27.66
C LEU A 86 -10.41 10.65 -26.30
N SER A 87 -11.65 10.20 -26.31
CA SER A 87 -12.37 9.76 -25.13
C SER A 87 -11.79 8.45 -24.58
N TRP A 88 -12.12 8.12 -23.33
CA TRP A 88 -11.72 6.84 -22.74
C TRP A 88 -12.31 5.63 -23.48
N ASP A 89 -13.54 5.77 -24.00
CA ASP A 89 -14.22 4.68 -24.70
C ASP A 89 -13.60 4.40 -26.07
N GLU A 90 -13.02 5.41 -26.72
CA GLU A 90 -12.21 5.22 -27.93
C GLU A 90 -10.84 4.64 -27.57
N ILE A 91 -10.17 5.25 -26.58
CA ILE A 91 -8.82 4.86 -26.19
C ILE A 91 -8.75 3.40 -25.73
N LYS A 92 -9.72 2.88 -24.99
CA LYS A 92 -9.66 1.49 -24.50
C LYS A 92 -9.67 0.45 -25.63
N GLU A 93 -10.26 0.80 -26.78
CA GLU A 93 -10.43 -0.08 -27.94
C GLU A 93 -9.29 0.02 -28.95
N ILE A 94 -8.37 0.99 -28.82
CA ILE A 94 -7.22 1.09 -29.72
C ILE A 94 -6.34 -0.15 -29.63
N GLN A 95 -5.62 -0.41 -30.70
CA GLN A 95 -4.74 -1.57 -30.80
C GLN A 95 -3.50 -1.42 -29.91
N VAL A 96 -2.93 -2.55 -29.47
CA VAL A 96 -1.65 -2.56 -28.71
C VAL A 96 -0.54 -1.84 -29.48
N SER A 97 -0.45 -2.01 -30.80
CA SER A 97 0.55 -1.34 -31.63
C SER A 97 0.41 0.19 -31.62
N GLU A 98 -0.82 0.69 -31.65
CA GLU A 98 -1.14 2.11 -31.58
C GLU A 98 -0.84 2.68 -30.19
N LEU A 99 -1.30 2.00 -29.13
CA LEU A 99 -0.97 2.37 -27.77
C LEU A 99 0.54 2.40 -27.55
N PHE A 100 1.29 1.46 -28.13
CA PHE A 100 2.74 1.40 -28.00
C PHE A 100 3.39 2.71 -28.44
N ASN A 101 3.03 3.21 -29.63
CA ASN A 101 3.56 4.47 -30.13
C ASN A 101 3.08 5.66 -29.28
N ARG A 102 1.79 5.65 -28.90
CA ARG A 102 1.18 6.69 -28.05
C ARG A 102 1.88 6.81 -26.69
N SER A 103 2.22 5.67 -26.06
CA SER A 103 2.80 5.56 -24.73
C SER A 103 4.32 5.67 -24.68
N ASN A 104 4.97 6.10 -25.77
CA ASN A 104 6.42 6.26 -25.81
C ASN A 104 6.89 7.22 -24.71
N PRO A 105 7.73 6.79 -23.75
CA PRO A 105 8.13 7.66 -22.65
C PRO A 105 8.92 8.91 -23.07
N ASN A 106 9.57 8.87 -24.24
CA ASN A 106 10.42 9.95 -24.74
C ASN A 106 9.65 11.04 -25.49
N ASN A 107 8.32 10.90 -25.68
CA ASN A 107 7.52 11.90 -26.41
C ASN A 107 6.98 13.03 -25.50
N GLY A 108 7.32 13.03 -24.21
CA GLY A 108 6.86 14.02 -23.24
C GLY A 108 5.46 13.76 -22.64
N ARG A 109 4.74 12.71 -23.05
CA ARG A 109 3.43 12.35 -22.46
C ARG A 109 3.54 12.05 -20.97
N VAL A 110 4.61 11.36 -20.55
CA VAL A 110 4.84 11.06 -19.14
C VAL A 110 4.91 12.35 -18.33
N ASP A 111 5.65 13.36 -18.82
CA ASP A 111 5.82 14.65 -18.14
C ASP A 111 4.51 15.45 -18.13
N ALA A 112 3.81 15.50 -19.27
CA ALA A 112 2.48 16.12 -19.36
C ALA A 112 1.50 15.48 -18.35
N TRP A 113 1.48 14.16 -18.27
CA TRP A 113 0.65 13.43 -17.32
C TRP A 113 1.07 13.66 -15.88
N LEU A 114 2.37 13.66 -15.57
CA LEU A 114 2.88 13.98 -14.23
C LEU A 114 2.41 15.37 -13.76
N ASN A 115 2.39 16.36 -14.65
CA ASN A 115 1.85 17.68 -14.36
C ASN A 115 0.35 17.64 -14.02
N THR A 116 -0.44 16.76 -14.66
CA THR A 116 -1.87 16.63 -14.32
C THR A 116 -2.14 16.03 -12.94
N ILE A 117 -1.17 15.34 -12.36
CA ILE A 117 -1.32 14.65 -11.07
C ILE A 117 -0.54 15.31 -9.93
N GLY A 118 0.11 16.46 -10.19
CA GLY A 118 1.00 17.14 -9.26
C GLY A 118 0.35 17.55 -7.94
N ASP A 119 -0.93 17.91 -7.97
CA ASP A 119 -1.68 18.38 -6.78
C ASP A 119 -2.19 17.25 -5.87
N LEU A 120 -1.95 15.99 -6.23
CA LEU A 120 -2.42 14.85 -5.46
C LEU A 120 -1.53 14.53 -4.26
N ARG A 121 -2.07 13.80 -3.27
CA ARG A 121 -1.28 13.30 -2.14
C ARG A 121 -0.09 12.45 -2.63
N PRO A 122 1.09 12.52 -1.99
CA PRO A 122 2.28 11.74 -2.37
C PRO A 122 2.04 10.22 -2.49
N ALA A 123 1.18 9.66 -1.62
CA ALA A 123 0.78 8.26 -1.70
C ALA A 123 0.02 7.94 -3.00
N THR A 124 -0.89 8.82 -3.41
CA THR A 124 -1.66 8.69 -4.65
C THR A 124 -0.76 8.81 -5.88
N ILE A 125 0.15 9.79 -5.90
CA ILE A 125 1.14 9.95 -6.98
C ILE A 125 1.99 8.68 -7.10
N ASN A 126 2.50 8.16 -5.98
CA ASN A 126 3.30 6.93 -5.97
C ASN A 126 2.55 5.70 -6.51
N ALA A 127 1.26 5.57 -6.17
CA ALA A 127 0.41 4.49 -6.68
C ALA A 127 0.17 4.63 -8.20
N ARG A 128 -0.12 5.85 -8.67
CA ARG A 128 -0.27 6.16 -10.10
C ARG A 128 1.01 5.88 -10.89
N ILE A 129 2.16 6.34 -10.41
CA ILE A 129 3.47 6.06 -11.04
C ILE A 129 3.74 4.55 -11.08
N ALA A 130 3.38 3.79 -10.04
CA ALA A 130 3.53 2.33 -10.04
C ALA A 130 2.68 1.65 -11.14
N ALA A 131 1.45 2.10 -11.34
CA ALA A 131 0.58 1.59 -12.40
C ALA A 131 1.13 1.90 -13.81
N ILE A 132 1.57 3.13 -14.07
CA ILE A 132 2.15 3.50 -15.38
C ILE A 132 3.49 2.80 -15.60
N THR A 133 4.32 2.67 -14.56
CA THR A 133 5.54 1.85 -14.62
C THR A 133 5.23 0.42 -15.06
N HIS A 134 4.15 -0.17 -14.52
CA HIS A 134 3.72 -1.51 -14.89
C HIS A 134 3.26 -1.57 -16.35
N LEU A 135 2.45 -0.62 -16.80
CA LEU A 135 2.00 -0.51 -18.18
C LEU A 135 3.18 -0.37 -19.16
N LEU A 136 4.11 0.54 -18.90
CA LEU A 136 5.30 0.76 -19.74
C LEU A 136 6.17 -0.50 -19.84
N LYS A 137 6.41 -1.18 -18.72
CA LYS A 137 7.11 -2.48 -18.71
C LYS A 137 6.37 -3.54 -19.52
N TRP A 138 5.05 -3.61 -19.38
CA TRP A 138 4.23 -4.52 -20.16
C TRP A 138 4.29 -4.21 -21.67
N MET A 139 4.44 -2.95 -22.05
CA MET A 139 4.66 -2.53 -23.45
C MET A 139 6.10 -2.77 -23.94
N GLY A 140 7.04 -3.02 -23.03
CA GLY A 140 8.45 -3.27 -23.33
C GLY A 140 9.34 -2.03 -23.28
N TYR A 141 8.84 -0.92 -22.75
CA TYR A 141 9.65 0.27 -22.49
C TYR A 141 10.47 0.13 -21.22
N ALA A 142 11.66 0.76 -21.23
CA ALA A 142 12.38 1.05 -20.00
C ALA A 142 11.67 2.16 -19.23
N ILE A 143 11.81 2.15 -17.90
CA ILE A 143 11.30 3.25 -17.07
C ILE A 143 12.26 4.44 -17.26
N PRO A 144 11.75 5.64 -17.58
CA PRO A 144 12.57 6.84 -17.60
C PRO A 144 13.23 7.14 -16.26
N GLU A 145 14.51 7.49 -16.29
CA GLU A 145 15.29 7.80 -15.09
C GLU A 145 14.90 9.14 -14.45
N TRP A 146 14.33 10.07 -15.22
CA TRP A 146 13.91 11.38 -14.73
C TRP A 146 12.60 11.36 -13.93
N ILE A 147 11.88 10.22 -13.88
CA ILE A 147 10.67 10.10 -13.07
C ILE A 147 11.05 10.02 -11.60
N GLN A 148 10.96 11.14 -10.90
CA GLN A 148 11.18 11.22 -9.46
C GLN A 148 9.89 10.91 -8.69
N ARG A 149 9.99 10.00 -7.72
CA ARG A 149 8.87 9.64 -6.84
C ARG A 149 8.85 10.57 -5.63
N PRO A 150 7.68 11.14 -5.26
CA PRO A 150 7.61 11.97 -4.06
C PRO A 150 7.86 11.11 -2.82
N ALA A 151 8.50 11.70 -1.81
CA ALA A 151 8.78 11.03 -0.55
C ALA A 151 7.48 10.51 0.08
N ARG A 152 7.47 9.25 0.51
CA ARG A 152 6.34 8.69 1.25
C ARG A 152 6.30 9.33 2.63
N SER A 153 5.17 9.93 2.99
CA SER A 153 4.90 10.31 4.38
C SER A 153 4.98 9.07 5.26
N ARG A 154 5.70 9.15 6.39
CA ARG A 154 5.76 8.05 7.37
C ARG A 154 4.32 7.71 7.79
N SER A 155 3.92 6.45 7.63
CA SER A 155 2.65 5.98 8.19
C SER A 155 2.73 6.06 9.70
N LEU A 156 1.65 6.50 10.34
CA LEU A 156 1.53 6.39 11.79
C LEU A 156 1.72 4.91 12.20
N PRO A 157 2.42 4.63 13.32
CA PRO A 157 2.49 3.28 13.86
C PRO A 157 1.10 2.68 14.05
N ARG A 158 0.96 1.38 13.76
CA ARG A 158 -0.30 0.68 13.97
C ARG A 158 -0.60 0.60 15.47
N THR A 159 -1.84 0.87 15.86
CA THR A 159 -2.29 0.71 17.24
C THR A 159 -2.32 -0.77 17.62
N LEU A 160 -1.93 -1.09 18.86
CA LEU A 160 -1.99 -2.46 19.39
C LEU A 160 -3.44 -2.90 19.58
N GLY A 161 -3.80 -4.07 19.03
CA GLY A 161 -5.09 -4.70 19.28
C GLY A 161 -5.12 -5.48 20.61
N LYS A 162 -6.30 -5.95 21.03
CA LYS A 162 -6.45 -6.73 22.28
C LYS A 162 -5.52 -7.96 22.35
N ASN A 163 -5.38 -8.69 21.24
CA ASN A 163 -4.50 -9.87 21.18
C ASN A 163 -3.01 -9.47 21.29
N ASP A 164 -2.63 -8.35 20.67
CA ASP A 164 -1.25 -7.86 20.75
C ASP A 164 -0.90 -7.40 22.17
N LEU A 165 -1.84 -6.77 22.88
CA LEU A 165 -1.69 -6.43 24.30
C LEU A 165 -1.46 -7.67 25.17
N GLN A 166 -2.21 -8.75 24.94
CA GLN A 166 -1.99 -10.01 25.67
C GLN A 166 -0.62 -10.60 25.40
N LYS A 167 -0.16 -10.58 24.14
CA LYS A 167 1.19 -11.05 23.77
C LYS A 167 2.28 -10.23 24.46
N VAL A 168 2.12 -8.90 24.50
CA VAL A 168 3.07 -8.01 25.19
C VAL A 168 3.13 -8.33 26.69
N ARG A 169 1.98 -8.52 27.35
CA ARG A 169 1.94 -8.91 28.77
C ARG A 169 2.60 -10.27 29.02
N LEU A 170 2.32 -11.27 28.18
CA LEU A 170 2.95 -12.60 28.28
C LEU A 170 4.46 -12.55 28.06
N ALA A 171 4.93 -11.72 27.12
CA ALA A 171 6.36 -11.52 26.90
C ALA A 171 7.03 -10.85 28.11
N ALA A 172 6.36 -9.88 28.73
CA ALA A 172 6.85 -9.20 29.93
C ALA A 172 7.01 -10.16 31.12
N ILE A 173 6.06 -11.08 31.32
CA ILE A 173 6.11 -12.11 32.38
C ILE A 173 7.29 -13.08 32.15
N ARG A 174 7.60 -13.40 30.89
CA ARG A 174 8.67 -14.33 30.51
C ARG A 174 10.03 -13.67 30.36
N SER A 175 10.13 -12.36 30.63
CA SER A 175 11.39 -11.62 30.55
C SER A 175 12.38 -12.17 31.57
N GLU A 176 13.67 -12.19 31.20
CA GLU A 176 14.76 -12.55 32.11
C GLU A 176 14.87 -11.57 33.28
N ASP A 177 14.61 -10.28 33.03
CA ASP A 177 14.54 -9.28 34.10
C ASP A 177 13.11 -9.18 34.65
N PRO A 178 12.88 -9.53 35.93
CA PRO A 178 11.58 -9.42 36.58
C PRO A 178 11.01 -7.99 36.64
N ILE A 179 11.82 -6.94 36.42
CA ILE A 179 11.34 -5.56 36.36
C ILE A 179 10.48 -5.28 35.11
N ALA A 180 10.61 -6.08 34.06
CA ALA A 180 9.89 -5.85 32.81
C ALA A 180 8.36 -5.96 32.99
N PHE A 181 7.91 -6.91 33.81
CA PHE A 181 6.49 -7.14 34.07
C PHE A 181 5.77 -5.95 34.74
N PRO A 182 6.24 -5.39 35.88
CA PRO A 182 5.62 -4.22 36.50
C PRO A 182 5.70 -2.97 35.61
N ILE A 183 6.83 -2.72 34.94
CA ILE A 183 6.99 -1.55 34.05
C ILE A 183 5.98 -1.61 32.90
N ILE A 184 5.94 -2.73 32.16
CA ILE A 184 5.06 -2.86 31.01
C ILE A 184 3.59 -2.82 31.44
N THR A 185 3.25 -3.44 32.57
CA THR A 185 1.88 -3.42 33.10
C THR A 185 1.47 -1.99 33.48
N MET A 186 2.33 -1.25 34.19
CA MET A 186 2.11 0.16 34.52
C MET A 186 1.92 1.00 33.25
N MET A 187 2.80 0.86 32.24
CA MET A 187 2.67 1.58 30.96
C MET A 187 1.35 1.32 30.25
N LEU A 188 0.91 0.05 30.24
CA LEU A 188 -0.31 -0.35 29.54
C LEU A 188 -1.58 0.14 30.25
N ASP A 189 -1.57 0.23 31.57
CA ASP A 189 -2.71 0.66 32.37
C ASP A 189 -2.83 2.20 32.43
N THR A 190 -1.70 2.88 32.65
CA THR A 190 -1.68 4.34 32.92
C THR A 190 -1.36 5.19 31.70
N GLY A 191 -0.76 4.61 30.66
CA GLY A 191 -0.27 5.34 29.50
C GLY A 191 0.93 6.25 29.79
N LEU A 192 1.68 5.98 30.87
CA LEU A 192 2.88 6.75 31.21
C LEU A 192 3.94 6.67 30.10
N ARG A 193 4.65 7.77 29.94
CA ARG A 193 5.83 7.84 29.08
C ARG A 193 6.99 7.08 29.72
N CYS A 194 7.91 6.58 28.89
CA CYS A 194 9.12 5.92 29.38
C CYS A 194 9.89 6.81 30.37
N SER A 195 10.07 8.10 30.06
CA SER A 195 10.72 9.06 30.96
C SER A 195 9.98 9.27 32.28
N GLU A 196 8.64 9.23 32.26
CA GLU A 196 7.82 9.40 33.46
C GLU A 196 7.95 8.20 34.39
N ILE A 197 7.98 6.97 33.86
CA ILE A 197 8.20 5.77 34.68
C ILE A 197 9.61 5.71 35.24
N CYS A 198 10.62 6.12 34.46
CA CYS A 198 12.00 6.13 34.93
C CYS A 198 12.20 7.09 36.12
N ASN A 199 11.38 8.13 36.24
CA ASN A 199 11.45 9.12 37.31
C ASN A 199 10.42 8.90 38.42
N LEU A 200 9.58 7.86 38.33
CA LEU A 200 8.52 7.62 39.30
C LEU A 200 9.12 7.08 40.61
N ASP A 201 8.88 7.79 41.71
CA ASP A 201 9.26 7.32 43.05
C ASP A 201 8.16 6.46 43.68
N LEU A 202 8.52 5.66 44.69
CA LEU A 202 7.55 4.89 45.46
C LEU A 202 6.63 5.78 46.29
N ASP A 203 7.14 6.92 46.75
CA ASP A 203 6.35 7.90 47.53
C ASP A 203 5.27 8.57 46.67
N ASP A 204 5.44 8.55 45.35
CA ASP A 204 4.48 9.05 44.38
C ASP A 204 3.41 8.01 44.01
N VAL A 205 3.49 6.77 44.50
CA VAL A 205 2.57 5.68 44.16
C VAL A 205 1.70 5.31 45.36
N ASP A 206 0.42 5.67 45.29
CA ASP A 206 -0.59 5.28 46.25
C ASP A 206 -1.23 3.94 45.85
N LEU A 207 -0.93 2.89 46.63
CA LEU A 207 -1.47 1.56 46.40
C LEU A 207 -2.90 1.38 46.94
N GLU A 208 -3.31 2.18 47.92
CA GLU A 208 -4.65 2.09 48.50
C GLU A 208 -5.67 2.72 47.54
N ASP A 209 -5.33 3.89 47.00
CA ASP A 209 -6.16 4.62 46.03
C ASP A 209 -5.92 4.20 44.57
N LEU A 210 -5.02 3.24 44.32
CA LEU A 210 -4.61 2.76 42.99
C LEU A 210 -4.22 3.90 42.03
N SER A 211 -3.41 4.83 42.54
CA SER A 211 -3.05 6.05 41.84
C SER A 211 -1.55 6.35 41.91
N ALA A 212 -1.03 7.02 40.90
CA ALA A 212 0.36 7.47 40.87
C ALA A 212 0.45 8.94 40.47
N LEU A 213 1.26 9.71 41.19
CA LEU A 213 1.57 11.10 40.89
C LEU A 213 2.69 11.17 39.85
N VAL A 214 2.45 11.90 38.77
CA VAL A 214 3.42 12.11 37.70
C VAL A 214 3.93 13.54 37.78
N ILE A 215 5.18 13.69 38.21
CA ILE A 215 5.82 14.99 38.37
C ILE A 215 6.50 15.40 37.05
N GLY A 216 6.30 16.64 36.62
CA GLY A 216 7.04 17.20 35.46
C GLY A 216 6.55 16.70 34.09
N GLY A 217 5.23 16.49 33.94
CA GLY A 217 4.62 16.19 32.64
C GLY A 217 4.85 17.29 31.59
N LYS A 218 4.40 17.08 30.35
CA LYS A 218 4.53 18.06 29.25
C LYS A 218 4.01 19.45 29.68
N GLY A 219 4.93 20.42 29.80
CA GLY A 219 4.62 21.78 30.25
C GLY A 219 4.69 21.99 31.76
N GLU A 220 5.44 21.14 32.49
CA GLU A 220 5.60 21.19 33.95
C GLU A 220 4.28 21.10 34.71
N LYS A 221 3.36 20.28 34.21
CA LYS A 221 2.08 20.02 34.89
C LYS A 221 2.08 18.64 35.50
N ASP A 222 1.88 18.63 36.79
CA ASP A 222 1.71 17.41 37.56
C ASP A 222 0.29 16.88 37.34
N ARG A 223 0.17 15.55 37.33
CA ARG A 223 -1.12 14.88 37.21
C ARG A 223 -1.11 13.56 37.96
N THR A 224 -2.28 13.16 38.46
CA THR A 224 -2.50 11.83 39.00
C THR A 224 -3.00 10.90 37.89
N VAL A 225 -2.41 9.72 37.77
CA VAL A 225 -2.87 8.64 36.88
C VAL A 225 -3.42 7.49 37.73
N LEU A 226 -4.45 6.82 37.23
CA LEU A 226 -5.03 5.64 37.89
C LEU A 226 -4.51 4.38 37.22
N PHE A 227 -4.28 3.34 38.02
CA PHE A 227 -3.92 2.01 37.53
C PHE A 227 -4.88 0.95 38.06
N THR A 228 -4.75 -0.28 37.56
CA THR A 228 -5.65 -1.38 37.95
C THR A 228 -5.01 -2.29 38.97
N ASN A 229 -5.81 -3.17 39.58
CA ASN A 229 -5.31 -4.24 40.47
C ASN A 229 -4.24 -5.11 39.80
N ALA A 230 -4.25 -5.27 38.47
CA ALA A 230 -3.18 -6.00 37.78
C ALA A 230 -1.81 -5.31 37.91
N THR A 231 -1.80 -3.99 37.98
CA THR A 231 -0.59 -3.21 38.25
C THR A 231 -0.18 -3.34 39.71
N LEU A 232 -1.14 -3.30 40.65
CA LEU A 232 -0.87 -3.54 42.07
C LEU A 232 -0.21 -4.91 42.29
N ASP A 233 -0.79 -5.97 41.75
CA ASP A 233 -0.26 -7.34 41.82
C ASP A 233 1.15 -7.43 41.24
N ALA A 234 1.41 -6.75 40.12
CA ALA A 234 2.71 -6.73 39.47
C ALA A 234 3.77 -5.97 40.30
N LEU A 235 3.38 -4.85 40.92
CA LEU A 235 4.24 -4.09 41.81
C LEU A 235 4.55 -4.88 43.09
N ASP A 236 3.56 -5.53 43.69
CA ASP A 236 3.74 -6.33 44.90
C ASP A 236 4.62 -7.56 44.66
N ALA A 237 4.50 -8.22 43.50
CA ALA A 237 5.42 -9.28 43.09
C ALA A 237 6.86 -8.77 42.92
N TRP A 238 7.04 -7.51 42.52
CA TRP A 238 8.34 -6.89 42.29
C TRP A 238 9.00 -6.36 43.58
N ARG A 239 8.24 -5.83 44.53
CA ARG A 239 8.72 -5.27 45.82
C ARG A 239 9.80 -6.12 46.51
N PRO A 240 9.63 -7.44 46.75
CA PRO A 240 10.64 -8.24 47.42
C PRO A 240 11.95 -8.33 46.62
N ILE A 241 11.85 -8.43 45.28
CA ILE A 241 13.02 -8.50 44.38
C ILE A 241 13.78 -7.18 44.39
N ARG A 242 13.06 -6.05 44.31
CA ARG A 242 13.64 -4.70 44.42
C ARG A 242 14.42 -4.54 45.73
N ASN A 243 13.82 -4.91 46.86
CA ASN A 243 14.44 -4.79 48.16
C ASN A 243 15.70 -5.66 48.29
N ALA A 244 15.71 -6.85 47.70
CA ALA A 244 16.91 -7.68 47.62
C ALA A 244 18.01 -7.04 46.77
N ARG A 245 17.66 -6.45 45.62
CA ARG A 245 18.62 -5.72 44.76
C ARG A 245 19.24 -4.53 45.47
N LEU A 246 18.43 -3.70 46.15
CA LEU A 246 18.91 -2.55 46.92
C LEU A 246 19.90 -2.95 48.02
N LYS A 247 19.61 -4.03 48.76
CA LYS A 247 20.51 -4.54 49.80
C LYS A 247 21.87 -5.00 49.24
N ASN A 248 21.88 -5.52 48.02
CA ASN A 248 23.13 -5.95 47.38
C ASN A 248 23.95 -4.74 46.89
N CYS A 249 23.31 -3.68 46.41
CA CYS A 249 24.01 -2.46 46.01
C CYS A 249 24.66 -1.73 47.19
N ILE A 250 24.01 -1.70 48.36
CA ILE A 250 24.56 -1.07 49.57
C ILE A 250 25.78 -1.84 50.11
N ARG A 251 25.89 -3.15 49.83
CA ARG A 251 27.01 -3.99 50.31
C ARG A 251 28.28 -3.92 49.46
N GLU A 252 28.23 -3.32 48.27
CA GLU A 252 29.41 -3.18 47.39
C GLU A 252 30.18 -1.85 47.61
N GLU A 253 29.63 -0.93 48.41
CA GLU A 253 30.25 0.37 48.72
C GLU A 253 30.92 0.44 50.11
N ASP A 254 30.86 -0.64 50.91
CA ASP A 254 31.59 -0.83 52.19
C ASP A 254 32.82 -1.74 52.01
#